data_AF-A0A2E8JVX9-F1
#
_entry.id   AF-A0A2E8JVX9-F1
#
_cell.length_a   1.000
_cell.length_b   1.000
_cell.length_c   1.000
_cell.angle_alpha   90.00
_cell.angle_beta   90.00
_cell.angle_gamma   90.00
#
_symmetry.space_group_name_H-M   'P 1'
#
loop_
_entity.id
_entity.type
_entity.pdbx_description
1 polymer ?
#
loop_
_entity_poly.entity_id
_entity_poly.type
_entity_poly.pdbx_seq_one_letter_code
_entity_poly.pdbx_strand_id
1 'polypeptide(L)'
;MAGMWYILDHDAENVAYLYGNLIDDLVENQDWDFGKEIDWTADDPKTQALLKEAWAILADEIEGEFTEDHQKVIDQTQKEEWVLRKGEHVMKLSYSEGRILSTSEDFPMDVIERIKQESPCYKTVDSGN
;
A
#
# COMPACT_ATOMS: atom_id res chain seq x y z
N MET A 1 13.91 17.12 -9.87
CA MET A 1 12.54 17.62 -9.68
C MET A 1 12.03 16.92 -8.42
N ALA A 2 11.00 17.46 -7.78
CA ALA A 2 10.34 16.75 -6.69
C ALA A 2 9.34 15.78 -7.31
N GLY A 3 9.20 14.60 -6.71
CA GLY A 3 8.17 13.64 -7.07
C GLY A 3 6.81 14.04 -6.48
N MET A 4 5.83 13.17 -6.65
CA MET A 4 4.43 13.45 -6.35
C MET A 4 3.92 12.68 -5.13
N TRP A 5 3.14 13.39 -4.32
CA TRP A 5 2.35 12.81 -3.23
C TRP A 5 0.95 12.45 -3.72
N TYR A 6 0.59 11.18 -3.63
CA TYR A 6 -0.73 10.63 -3.93
C TYR A 6 -1.38 10.06 -2.67
N ILE A 7 -1.39 10.88 -1.60
CA ILE A 7 -2.00 10.55 -0.32
C ILE A 7 -2.98 11.66 0.09
N LEU A 8 -3.94 11.34 0.96
CA LEU A 8 -4.86 12.33 1.50
C LEU A 8 -4.24 13.02 2.73
N ASP A 9 -4.73 14.20 3.11
CA ASP A 9 -4.18 14.94 4.26
C ASP A 9 -4.19 14.12 5.56
N HIS A 10 -5.21 13.27 5.75
CA HIS A 10 -5.31 12.42 6.95
C HIS A 10 -4.32 11.25 6.97
N ASP A 11 -3.75 10.90 5.82
CA ASP A 11 -2.73 9.86 5.69
C ASP A 11 -1.35 10.37 6.12
N ALA A 12 -1.12 11.69 6.04
CA ALA A 12 0.19 12.31 6.28
C ALA A 12 0.73 12.03 7.70
N GLU A 13 -0.15 12.07 8.71
CA GLU A 13 0.23 11.74 10.09
C GLU A 13 0.70 10.28 10.23
N ASN A 14 0.05 9.35 9.53
CA ASN A 14 0.44 7.94 9.55
C ASN A 14 1.77 7.73 8.84
N VAL A 15 1.98 8.38 7.69
CA VAL A 15 3.27 8.33 6.98
C VAL A 15 4.41 8.85 7.85
N ALA A 16 4.22 10.01 8.49
CA ALA A 16 5.21 10.58 9.40
C ALA A 16 5.48 9.67 10.61
N TYR A 17 4.44 9.02 11.17
CA TYR A 17 4.59 8.06 12.24
C TYR A 17 5.43 6.83 11.82
N LEU A 18 5.16 6.29 10.62
CA LEU A 18 5.82 5.08 10.13
C LEU A 18 7.24 5.32 9.63
N TYR A 19 7.46 6.43 8.93
CA TYR A 19 8.69 6.69 8.16
C TYR A 19 9.47 7.93 8.61
N GLY A 20 8.94 8.72 9.54
CA GLY A 20 9.54 10.01 9.91
C GLY A 20 9.59 10.92 8.70
N ASN A 21 10.76 11.54 8.46
CA ASN A 21 10.97 12.44 7.32
C ASN A 21 11.57 11.73 6.08
N LEU A 22 11.68 10.39 6.10
CA LEU A 22 12.37 9.66 5.02
C LEU A 22 11.60 9.75 3.70
N ILE A 23 10.28 9.57 3.73
CA ILE A 23 9.46 9.64 2.51
C ILE A 23 9.50 11.06 1.96
N ASP A 24 9.43 12.08 2.81
CA ASP A 24 9.61 13.49 2.41
C ASP A 24 10.94 13.70 1.67
N ASP A 25 12.05 13.18 2.20
CA ASP A 25 13.35 13.28 1.53
C ASP A 25 13.36 12.55 0.16
N LEU A 26 12.78 11.36 0.09
CA LEU A 26 12.70 10.60 -1.16
C LEU A 26 11.86 11.33 -2.20
N VAL A 27 10.72 11.90 -1.80
CA VAL A 27 9.81 12.60 -2.70
C VAL A 27 10.38 13.95 -3.11
N GLU A 28 10.75 14.80 -2.15
CA GLU A 28 11.15 16.18 -2.42
C GLU A 28 12.54 16.30 -3.03
N ASN A 29 13.50 15.46 -2.60
CA ASN A 29 14.90 15.60 -2.99
C ASN A 29 15.36 14.55 -4.01
N GLN A 30 14.64 13.44 -4.14
CA GLN A 30 15.06 12.31 -4.98
C GLN A 30 14.03 11.91 -6.03
N ASP A 31 12.98 12.70 -6.26
CA ASP A 31 12.06 12.52 -7.39
C ASP A 31 11.34 11.16 -7.36
N TRP A 32 11.03 10.66 -6.16
CA TRP A 32 10.18 9.49 -5.97
C TRP A 32 8.72 9.91 -5.82
N ASP A 33 7.83 9.13 -6.40
CA ASP A 33 6.40 9.27 -6.16
C ASP A 33 6.00 8.38 -4.99
N PHE A 34 5.15 8.88 -4.10
CA PHE A 34 4.63 8.12 -2.96
C PHE A 34 3.11 8.24 -2.87
N GLY A 35 2.42 7.12 -2.68
CA GLY A 35 0.96 7.10 -2.71
C GLY A 35 0.33 5.95 -1.94
N LYS A 36 -0.98 6.06 -1.71
CA LYS A 36 -1.81 4.96 -1.23
C LYS A 36 -2.39 4.21 -2.43
N GLU A 37 -2.27 2.89 -2.43
CA GLU A 37 -3.04 2.02 -3.31
C GLU A 37 -3.98 1.14 -2.49
N ILE A 38 -5.14 0.87 -3.08
CA ILE A 38 -6.14 -0.05 -2.54
C ILE A 38 -6.24 -1.21 -3.54
N ASP A 39 -5.99 -2.41 -3.05
CA ASP A 39 -6.13 -3.65 -3.82
C ASP A 39 -7.21 -4.53 -3.18
N TRP A 40 -7.89 -5.34 -3.97
CA TRP A 40 -8.88 -6.30 -3.48
C TRP A 40 -8.46 -7.70 -3.92
N THR A 41 -7.84 -8.44 -3.00
CA THR A 41 -7.33 -9.78 -3.27
C THR A 41 -7.79 -10.79 -2.23
N ALA A 42 -8.10 -12.00 -2.69
CA ALA A 42 -8.52 -13.13 -1.86
C ALA A 42 -7.72 -14.38 -2.23
N ASP A 43 -7.22 -15.09 -1.22
CA ASP A 43 -6.42 -16.31 -1.41
C ASP A 43 -7.28 -17.57 -1.53
N ASP A 44 -8.53 -17.53 -1.03
CA ASP A 44 -9.45 -18.65 -1.13
C ASP A 44 -10.41 -18.52 -2.33
N PRO A 45 -10.67 -19.61 -3.07
CA PRO A 45 -11.48 -19.55 -4.30
C PRO A 45 -12.92 -19.08 -4.09
N LYS A 46 -13.50 -19.29 -2.90
CA LYS A 46 -14.90 -18.94 -2.63
C LYS A 46 -15.04 -17.43 -2.48
N THR A 47 -14.19 -16.82 -1.67
CA THR A 47 -14.14 -15.37 -1.50
C THR A 47 -13.77 -14.69 -2.81
N GLN A 48 -12.84 -15.25 -3.57
CA GLN A 48 -12.49 -14.72 -4.89
C GLN A 48 -13.66 -14.76 -5.88
N ALA A 49 -14.47 -15.82 -5.87
CA ALA A 49 -15.66 -15.93 -6.71
C ALA A 49 -16.70 -14.87 -6.34
N LEU A 50 -16.98 -14.68 -5.04
CA LEU A 50 -17.90 -13.66 -4.55
C LEU A 50 -17.39 -12.24 -4.86
N LEU A 51 -16.09 -11.99 -4.74
CA LEU A 51 -15.50 -10.70 -5.09
C LEU A 51 -15.65 -10.41 -6.59
N LYS A 52 -15.43 -11.41 -7.45
CA LYS A 52 -15.63 -11.27 -8.91
C LYS A 52 -17.09 -11.03 -9.27
N GLU A 53 -18.00 -11.76 -8.63
CA GLU A 53 -19.44 -11.58 -8.80
C GLU A 53 -19.88 -10.17 -8.38
N ALA A 54 -19.41 -9.70 -7.22
CA ALA A 54 -19.66 -8.34 -6.74
C ALA A 54 -19.23 -7.27 -7.76
N TRP A 55 -18.01 -7.39 -8.31
CA TRP A 55 -17.52 -6.45 -9.32
C TRP A 55 -18.31 -6.50 -10.62
N ALA A 56 -18.67 -7.70 -11.09
CA ALA A 56 -19.46 -7.87 -12.30
C ALA A 56 -20.87 -7.27 -12.16
N ILE A 57 -21.49 -7.38 -10.98
CA ILE A 57 -22.78 -6.72 -10.68
C ILE A 57 -22.60 -5.21 -10.67
N LEU A 58 -21.59 -4.68 -9.95
CA LEU A 58 -21.36 -3.23 -9.83
C LEU A 58 -20.97 -2.57 -11.16
N ALA A 59 -20.34 -3.33 -12.06
CA ALA A 59 -19.97 -2.88 -13.40
C ALA A 59 -21.08 -3.08 -14.45
N ASP A 60 -22.27 -3.53 -14.03
CA ASP A 60 -23.39 -3.88 -14.91
C ASP A 60 -23.03 -4.94 -15.99
N GLU A 61 -22.03 -5.80 -15.73
CA GLU A 61 -21.63 -6.87 -16.64
C GLU A 61 -22.56 -8.09 -16.56
N ILE A 62 -23.16 -8.31 -15.38
CA ILE A 62 -24.15 -9.38 -15.15
C ILE A 62 -25.39 -8.84 -14.44
N GLU A 63 -26.54 -9.44 -14.74
CA GLU A 63 -27.76 -9.18 -13.97
C GLU A 63 -27.71 -9.93 -12.63
N GLY A 64 -27.84 -9.21 -11.52
CA GLY A 64 -27.80 -9.77 -10.18
C GLY A 64 -28.12 -8.73 -9.10
N GLU A 65 -28.35 -9.19 -7.88
CA GLU A 65 -28.54 -8.32 -6.71
C GLU A 65 -27.24 -8.23 -5.92
N PHE A 66 -26.78 -7.01 -5.66
CA PHE A 66 -25.67 -6.78 -4.75
C PHE A 66 -26.15 -6.98 -3.30
N THR A 67 -25.52 -7.89 -2.58
CA THR A 67 -25.96 -8.36 -1.25
C THR A 67 -24.98 -7.99 -0.14
N GLU A 68 -25.40 -8.16 1.12
CA GLU A 68 -24.51 -7.94 2.28
C GLU A 68 -23.27 -8.85 2.27
N ASP A 69 -23.38 -10.07 1.75
CA ASP A 69 -22.23 -10.98 1.62
C ASP A 69 -21.19 -10.45 0.63
N HIS A 70 -21.63 -9.79 -0.45
CA HIS A 70 -20.72 -9.12 -1.40
C HIS A 70 -19.99 -7.96 -0.73
N GLN A 71 -20.71 -7.09 -0.02
CA GLN A 71 -20.09 -5.99 0.73
C GLN A 71 -19.07 -6.51 1.73
N LYS A 72 -19.43 -7.55 2.49
CA LYS A 72 -18.55 -8.15 3.49
C LYS A 72 -17.27 -8.70 2.87
N VAL A 73 -17.35 -9.33 1.69
CA VAL A 73 -16.17 -9.82 0.99
C VAL A 73 -15.31 -8.67 0.48
N ILE A 74 -15.89 -7.59 -0.05
CA ILE A 74 -15.14 -6.39 -0.44
C ILE A 74 -14.38 -5.82 0.76
N ASP A 75 -15.06 -5.61 1.89
CA ASP A 75 -14.46 -5.06 3.10
C ASP A 75 -13.34 -5.96 3.66
N GLN A 76 -13.52 -7.28 3.59
CA GLN A 76 -12.54 -8.26 4.08
C GLN A 76 -11.32 -8.41 3.17
N THR A 77 -11.48 -8.18 1.87
CA THR A 77 -10.43 -8.38 0.85
C THR A 77 -9.70 -7.10 0.49
N GLN A 78 -10.23 -5.95 0.90
CA GLN A 78 -9.59 -4.66 0.75
C GLN A 78 -8.27 -4.64 1.52
N LYS A 79 -7.18 -4.45 0.78
CA LYS A 79 -5.84 -4.24 1.31
C LYS A 79 -5.39 -2.86 0.92
N GLU A 80 -5.05 -2.07 1.92
CA GLU A 80 -4.42 -0.78 1.73
C GLU A 80 -2.91 -0.96 1.79
N GLU A 81 -2.20 -0.37 0.84
CA GLU A 81 -0.75 -0.42 0.74
C GLU A 81 -0.20 0.97 0.44
N TRP A 82 0.98 1.27 0.97
CA TRP A 82 1.77 2.39 0.46
C TRP A 82 2.59 1.94 -0.74
N VAL A 83 2.78 2.84 -1.70
CA VAL A 83 3.55 2.58 -2.90
C VAL A 83 4.54 3.69 -3.12
N LEU A 84 5.83 3.32 -3.14
CA LEU A 84 6.94 4.18 -3.53
C LEU A 84 7.38 3.78 -4.95
N ARG A 85 7.35 4.72 -5.90
CA ARG A 85 7.64 4.43 -7.31
C ARG A 85 8.55 5.47 -7.95
N LYS A 86 9.39 5.04 -8.89
CA LYS A 86 10.19 5.91 -9.75
C LYS A 86 10.55 5.19 -11.04
N GLY A 87 9.98 5.63 -12.16
CA GLY A 87 10.11 4.92 -13.44
C GLY A 87 9.56 3.50 -13.32
N GLU A 88 10.39 2.49 -13.59
CA GLU A 88 10.04 1.07 -13.48
C GLU A 88 10.20 0.50 -12.07
N HIS A 89 10.83 1.24 -11.16
CA HIS A 89 11.05 0.79 -9.79
C HIS A 89 9.79 1.01 -8.96
N VAL A 90 9.29 -0.06 -8.35
CA VAL A 90 8.10 -0.03 -7.50
C VAL A 90 8.38 -0.79 -6.21
N MET A 91 8.04 -0.19 -5.06
CA MET A 91 8.04 -0.84 -3.77
C MET A 91 6.66 -0.71 -3.14
N LYS A 92 6.10 -1.83 -2.69
CA LYS A 92 4.87 -1.88 -1.91
C LYS A 92 5.21 -2.04 -0.45
N LEU A 93 4.58 -1.22 0.40
CA LEU A 93 4.74 -1.26 1.85
C LEU A 93 3.37 -1.43 2.51
N SER A 94 3.36 -2.09 3.67
CA SER A 94 2.17 -2.24 4.50
C SER A 94 1.65 -0.88 4.93
N TYR A 95 0.37 -0.63 4.71
CA TYR A 95 -0.27 0.61 5.16
C TYR A 95 -0.25 0.77 6.69
N SER A 96 -0.43 -0.33 7.43
CA SER A 96 -0.54 -0.33 8.89
C SER A 96 0.79 -0.44 9.61
N GLU A 97 1.73 -1.24 9.09
CA GLU A 97 3.01 -1.52 9.75
C GLU A 97 4.18 -0.75 9.11
N GLY A 98 4.00 -0.18 7.93
CA GLY A 98 5.04 0.49 7.16
C GLY A 98 6.11 -0.44 6.59
N ARG A 99 6.01 -1.76 6.80
CA ARG A 99 7.01 -2.74 6.37
C ARG A 99 6.96 -3.01 4.88
N ILE A 100 8.11 -3.24 4.26
CA ILE A 100 8.25 -3.66 2.86
C ILE A 100 7.54 -5.00 2.65
N LEU A 101 6.57 -5.01 1.73
CA LEU A 101 5.84 -6.20 1.29
C LEU A 101 6.49 -6.81 0.05
N SER A 102 6.83 -5.98 -0.93
CA SER A 102 7.48 -6.41 -2.17
C SER A 102 8.20 -5.26 -2.86
N THR A 103 9.10 -5.61 -3.78
CA THR A 103 9.79 -4.69 -4.67
C THR A 103 9.80 -5.25 -6.09
N SER A 104 9.83 -4.38 -7.09
CA SER A 104 10.12 -4.74 -8.47
C SER A 104 11.51 -5.38 -8.59
N GLU A 105 11.75 -6.07 -9.71
CA GLU A 105 13.10 -6.52 -10.07
C GLU A 105 14.04 -5.30 -10.17
N ASP A 106 15.31 -5.50 -9.76
CA ASP A 106 16.35 -4.46 -9.73
C ASP A 106 16.02 -3.18 -8.95
N PHE A 107 15.12 -3.25 -7.96
CA PHE A 107 14.83 -2.09 -7.11
C PHE A 107 16.10 -1.61 -6.37
N PRO A 108 16.39 -0.30 -6.30
CA PRO A 108 17.61 0.23 -5.70
C PRO A 108 17.81 -0.22 -4.24
N MET A 109 18.91 -0.93 -3.99
CA MET A 109 19.20 -1.52 -2.68
C MET A 109 19.48 -0.46 -1.61
N ASP A 110 20.09 0.66 -2.00
CA ASP A 110 20.33 1.80 -1.12
C ASP A 110 19.01 2.35 -0.56
N VAL A 111 17.97 2.47 -1.38
CA VAL A 111 16.64 2.91 -0.93
C VAL A 111 16.01 1.90 0.04
N ILE A 112 16.13 0.59 -0.25
CA ILE A 112 15.67 -0.48 0.65
C ILE A 112 16.35 -0.38 2.01
N GLU A 113 17.68 -0.20 2.02
CA GLU A 113 18.47 -0.09 3.24
C GLU A 113 18.12 1.15 4.04
N ARG A 114 17.96 2.30 3.39
CA ARG A 114 17.51 3.53 4.04
C ARG A 114 16.14 3.37 4.68
N ILE A 115 15.18 2.77 3.99
CA ILE A 115 13.86 2.47 4.57
C ILE A 115 13.98 1.61 5.82
N LYS A 116 14.79 0.56 5.80
CA LYS A 116 14.95 -0.31 6.97
C LYS A 116 15.69 0.35 8.13
N GLN A 117 16.66 1.22 7.85
CA GLN A 117 17.54 1.81 8.86
C GLN A 117 17.01 3.14 9.43
N GLU A 118 16.37 3.96 8.61
CA GLU A 118 15.95 5.31 8.98
C GLU A 118 14.51 5.35 9.50
N SER A 119 13.61 4.50 8.97
CA SER A 119 12.18 4.55 9.30
C SER A 119 11.90 4.12 10.74
N PRO A 120 11.09 4.89 11.50
CA PRO A 120 10.64 4.53 12.85
C PRO A 120 10.00 3.14 12.96
N CYS A 121 9.23 2.71 11.96
CA CYS A 121 8.52 1.42 11.98
C CYS A 121 9.43 0.18 12.08
N TYR A 122 10.72 0.31 11.73
CA TYR A 122 11.72 -0.74 11.88
C TYR A 122 12.50 -0.67 13.19
N LYS A 123 12.45 0.47 13.90
CA LYS A 123 13.19 0.72 15.15
C LYS A 123 12.40 0.33 16.40
N THR A 124 11.08 0.24 16.29
CA THR A 124 10.17 -0.06 17.41
C THR A 124 10.25 -1.50 17.94
N VAL A 125 11.11 -2.35 17.39
CA VAL A 125 11.28 -3.75 17.83
C VAL A 125 12.36 -3.91 18.93
N ASP A 126 13.20 -2.90 19.20
CA ASP A 126 14.26 -2.97 20.22
C ASP A 126 13.87 -2.48 21.62
N SER A 127 12.57 -2.41 21.93
CA SER A 127 12.07 -2.12 23.29
C SER A 127 11.43 -3.34 23.95
N GLY A 128 12.15 -4.46 23.97
CA GLY A 128 11.78 -5.67 24.70
C GLY A 128 12.94 -6.14 25.59
N ASN A 129 12.80 -5.87 26.89
CA ASN A 129 13.56 -6.48 27.99
C ASN A 129 13.61 -8.02 27.93
#